data_AF-A0A246FNS9-F1
#
_entry.id   AF-A0A246FNS9-F1
#
_cell.length_a   1.000
_cell.length_b   1.000
_cell.length_c   1.000
_cell.angle_alpha   90.00
_cell.angle_beta   90.00
_cell.angle_gamma   90.00
#
_symmetry.space_group_name_H-M   'P 1'
#
loop_
_entity.id
_entity.type
_entity.pdbx_description
1 polymer ?
#
loop_
_entity_poly.entity_id
_entity_poly.type
_entity_poly.pdbx_seq_one_letter_code
_entity_poly.pdbx_strand_id
1 'polypeptide(L)'
;MKKVAITGLLAFVVALLLSVLPLPVQAQCTMCKAQVEAASNEKDGYDTTGLNKGIVYLMTIPYVLIGSVGFFWYRHTQQQKKKGAATNGRV
;
A
#
# COMPACT_ATOMS: atom_id res chain seq x y z
N MET A 1 1.24 54.17 -9.48
CA MET A 1 1.98 52.99 -8.95
C MET A 1 1.17 52.18 -7.93
N LYS A 2 0.61 52.80 -6.87
CA LYS A 2 -0.18 52.08 -5.85
C LYS A 2 -1.40 51.32 -6.39
N LYS A 3 -2.12 51.90 -7.36
CA LYS A 3 -3.28 51.24 -8.01
C LYS A 3 -2.91 49.97 -8.78
N VAL A 4 -1.76 49.98 -9.46
CA VAL A 4 -1.23 48.83 -10.23
C VAL A 4 -0.75 47.72 -9.28
N ALA A 5 -0.10 48.10 -8.19
CA ALA A 5 0.29 47.16 -7.14
C ALA A 5 -0.93 46.53 -6.44
N ILE A 6 -1.98 47.31 -6.18
CA ILE A 6 -3.24 46.81 -5.59
C ILE A 6 -3.97 45.86 -6.55
N THR A 7 -4.08 46.19 -7.83
CA THR A 7 -4.68 45.26 -8.81
C THR A 7 -3.86 43.98 -9.00
N GLY A 8 -2.52 44.08 -8.95
CA GLY A 8 -1.64 42.91 -9.00
C GLY A 8 -1.78 42.02 -7.76
N LEU A 9 -1.83 42.63 -6.57
CA LEU A 9 -2.05 41.91 -5.31
C LEU A 9 -3.43 41.23 -5.30
N LEU A 10 -4.47 41.92 -5.76
CA LEU A 10 -5.83 41.39 -5.82
C LEU A 10 -5.93 40.22 -6.79
N ALA A 11 -5.30 40.30 -7.97
CA ALA A 11 -5.22 39.18 -8.91
C ALA A 11 -4.47 37.97 -8.33
N PHE A 12 -3.38 38.21 -7.59
CA PHE A 12 -2.62 37.15 -6.93
C PHE A 12 -3.43 36.46 -5.81
N VAL A 13 -4.14 37.24 -4.99
CA VAL A 13 -5.02 36.71 -3.94
C VAL A 13 -6.17 35.90 -4.53
N VAL A 14 -6.77 36.37 -5.63
CA VAL A 14 -7.82 35.63 -6.34
C VAL A 14 -7.27 34.32 -6.92
N ALA A 15 -6.08 34.32 -7.53
CA ALA A 15 -5.45 33.10 -8.04
C ALA A 15 -5.14 32.08 -6.92
N LEU A 16 -4.70 32.56 -5.75
CA LEU A 16 -4.50 31.75 -4.55
C LEU A 16 -5.81 31.19 -3.99
N LEU A 17 -6.89 31.96 -3.99
CA LEU A 17 -8.20 31.46 -3.58
C LEU A 17 -8.71 30.40 -4.55
N LEU A 18 -8.43 30.56 -5.85
CA LEU A 18 -8.82 29.61 -6.89
C LEU A 18 -8.06 28.28 -6.81
N SER A 19 -6.83 28.27 -6.29
CA SER A 19 -6.01 27.04 -6.20
C SER A 19 -6.45 26.07 -5.10
N VAL A 20 -7.27 26.52 -4.14
CA VAL A 20 -7.80 25.69 -3.04
C VAL A 20 -9.14 25.05 -3.41
N LEU A 21 -9.74 25.38 -4.56
CA LEU A 21 -11.00 24.74 -4.96
C LEU A 21 -10.78 23.24 -5.23
N PRO A 22 -11.65 22.37 -4.68
CA PRO A 22 -11.61 20.95 -4.98
C PRO A 22 -12.11 20.73 -6.42
N LEU A 23 -11.18 20.60 -7.37
CA LEU A 23 -11.51 20.12 -8.71
C LEU A 23 -11.79 18.61 -8.63
N PRO A 24 -12.80 18.09 -9.35
CA PRO A 24 -13.03 16.66 -9.48
C PRO A 24 -11.90 16.07 -10.34
N VAL A 25 -10.75 15.84 -9.72
CA VAL A 25 -9.61 15.19 -10.36
C VAL A 25 -9.85 13.68 -10.35
N GLN A 26 -10.01 13.09 -11.54
CA GLN A 26 -9.86 11.65 -11.70
C GLN A 26 -8.43 11.30 -11.26
N ALA A 27 -8.29 10.52 -10.20
CA ALA A 27 -7.00 10.22 -9.58
C ALA A 27 -6.00 9.67 -10.60
N GLN A 28 -4.95 10.43 -10.88
CA GLN A 28 -3.87 10.03 -11.80
C GLN A 28 -2.82 9.10 -11.15
N CYS A 29 -3.03 8.74 -9.88
CA CYS A 29 -2.21 7.78 -9.17
C CYS A 29 -3.07 6.56 -8.83
N THR A 30 -2.62 5.37 -9.25
CA THR A 30 -3.24 4.07 -8.93
C THR A 30 -3.48 3.88 -7.43
N MET A 31 -2.73 4.57 -6.59
CA MET A 31 -2.87 4.54 -5.13
C MET A 31 -4.16 5.21 -4.64
N CYS A 32 -4.53 6.39 -5.15
CA CYS A 32 -5.73 7.08 -4.68
C CYS A 32 -7.01 6.37 -5.15
N LYS A 33 -6.98 5.73 -6.33
CA LYS A 33 -8.07 4.89 -6.83
C LYS A 33 -8.29 3.66 -5.94
N ALA A 34 -7.22 2.99 -5.54
CA ALA A 34 -7.30 1.86 -4.62
C ALA A 34 -7.87 2.25 -3.26
N GLN A 35 -7.50 3.42 -2.72
CA GLN A 35 -8.02 3.91 -1.44
C GLN A 35 -9.51 4.27 -1.52
N VAL A 36 -9.96 4.91 -2.61
CA VAL A 36 -11.37 5.27 -2.83
C VAL A 36 -12.21 4.04 -3.18
N GLU A 37 -11.70 3.09 -3.96
CA GLU A 37 -12.36 1.81 -4.23
C GLU A 37 -12.45 0.96 -2.95
N ALA A 38 -11.42 0.92 -2.11
CA ALA A 38 -11.49 0.26 -0.81
C ALA A 38 -12.58 0.91 0.09
N ALA A 39 -12.64 2.25 0.12
CA ALA A 39 -13.63 2.98 0.91
C ALA A 39 -15.07 2.92 0.34
N SER A 40 -15.24 2.72 -0.96
CA SER A 40 -16.57 2.71 -1.62
C SER A 40 -17.18 1.31 -1.76
N ASN A 41 -16.37 0.24 -1.62
CA ASN A 41 -16.86 -1.13 -1.54
C ASN A 41 -17.33 -1.52 -0.11
N GLU A 42 -17.17 -0.66 0.89
CA GLU A 42 -17.86 -0.76 2.18
C GLU A 42 -19.31 -0.30 2.05
N LYS A 43 -20.11 -1.10 1.33
CA LYS A 43 -21.54 -0.85 1.08
C LYS A 43 -22.46 -1.38 2.18
N ASP A 44 -21.93 -1.90 3.27
CA ASP A 44 -22.70 -2.39 4.40
C ASP A 44 -22.14 -1.82 5.70
N GLY A 45 -22.92 -0.91 6.31
CA GLY A 45 -22.84 -0.42 7.69
C GLY A 45 -21.45 -0.33 8.34
N TYR A 46 -21.00 0.90 8.61
CA TYR A 46 -19.81 1.25 9.39
C TYR A 46 -19.67 0.43 10.70
N ASP A 47 -19.11 -0.79 10.58
CA ASP A 47 -18.64 -1.64 11.66
C ASP A 47 -17.10 -1.59 11.62
N THR A 48 -16.56 -0.58 12.29
CA THR A 48 -15.13 -0.28 12.39
C THR A 48 -14.32 -1.42 13.01
N THR A 49 -14.98 -2.45 13.57
CA THR A 49 -14.36 -3.66 14.09
C THR A 49 -13.94 -4.64 12.99
N GLY A 50 -14.56 -4.57 11.79
CA GLY A 50 -14.25 -5.40 10.63
C GLY A 50 -13.05 -4.93 9.82
N LEU A 51 -12.90 -3.62 9.63
CA LEU A 51 -11.83 -3.02 8.82
C LEU A 51 -10.42 -3.31 9.37
N ASN A 52 -10.24 -3.16 10.69
CA ASN A 52 -8.96 -3.49 11.34
C ASN A 52 -8.60 -4.98 11.20
N LYS A 53 -9.60 -5.87 11.16
CA LYS A 53 -9.36 -7.30 10.91
C LYS A 53 -8.96 -7.56 9.47
N GLY A 54 -9.55 -6.85 8.50
CA GLY A 54 -9.18 -6.93 7.09
C GLY A 54 -7.72 -6.52 6.84
N ILE A 55 -7.27 -5.43 7.45
CA ILE A 55 -5.87 -4.95 7.34
C ILE A 55 -4.90 -5.98 7.93
N VAL A 56 -5.19 -6.50 9.13
CA VAL A 56 -4.36 -7.53 9.76
C VAL A 56 -4.34 -8.81 8.91
N TYR A 57 -5.46 -9.21 8.32
CA TYR A 57 -5.53 -10.39 7.44
C TYR A 57 -4.65 -10.24 6.20
N LEU A 58 -4.76 -9.11 5.48
CA LEU A 58 -3.97 -8.83 4.28
C LEU A 58 -2.47 -8.70 4.58
N MET A 59 -2.11 -8.11 5.73
CA MET A 59 -0.70 -8.04 6.16
C MET A 59 -0.16 -9.39 6.64
N THR A 60 -0.99 -10.28 7.20
CA THR A 60 -0.53 -11.57 7.73
C THR A 60 -0.14 -12.56 6.63
N ILE A 61 -0.86 -12.54 5.50
CA ILE A 61 -0.64 -13.43 4.36
C ILE A 61 0.83 -13.44 3.86
N PRO A 62 1.48 -12.29 3.57
CA PRO A 62 2.86 -12.30 3.08
C PRO A 62 3.85 -12.88 4.09
N TYR A 63 3.68 -12.64 5.39
CA TYR A 63 4.57 -13.22 6.41
C TYR A 63 4.43 -14.74 6.52
N VAL A 64 3.20 -15.25 6.45
CA VAL A 64 2.94 -16.70 6.49
C VAL A 64 3.50 -17.39 5.24
N LEU A 65 3.33 -16.78 4.06
CA LEU A 65 3.88 -17.32 2.81
C LEU A 65 5.40 -17.40 2.86
N ILE A 66 6.08 -16.32 3.25
CA ILE A 66 7.56 -16.31 3.36
C ILE A 66 8.04 -17.34 4.39
N GLY A 67 7.39 -17.42 5.55
CA GLY A 67 7.72 -18.40 6.58
C GLY A 67 7.57 -19.84 6.11
N SER A 68 6.48 -20.14 5.39
CA SER A 68 6.23 -21.49 4.85
C SER A 68 7.28 -21.89 3.80
N VAL A 69 7.57 -21.01 2.84
CA VAL A 69 8.57 -21.25 1.80
C VAL A 69 9.96 -21.43 2.42
N GLY A 70 10.34 -20.57 3.37
CA GLY A 70 11.60 -20.68 4.10
C GLY A 70 11.72 -22.00 4.87
N PHE A 71 10.65 -22.43 5.54
CA PHE A 71 10.63 -23.70 6.28
C PHE A 71 10.82 -24.92 5.35
N PHE A 72 10.07 -24.97 4.24
CA PHE A 72 10.20 -26.07 3.28
C PHE A 72 11.57 -26.09 2.62
N TRP A 73 12.11 -24.92 2.27
CA TRP A 73 13.45 -24.82 1.70
C TRP A 73 14.53 -25.30 2.68
N TYR A 74 14.47 -24.86 3.94
CA TYR A 74 15.39 -25.30 4.99
C TYR A 74 15.31 -26.82 5.20
N ARG A 75 14.11 -27.38 5.29
CA ARG A 75 13.92 -28.82 5.46
C ARG A 75 14.50 -29.60 4.28
N HIS A 76 14.26 -29.14 3.05
CA HIS A 76 14.78 -29.77 1.84
C HIS A 76 16.31 -29.73 1.79
N THR A 77 16.94 -28.57 2.04
CA THR A 77 18.42 -28.46 2.00
C THR A 77 19.09 -29.36 3.05
N GLN A 78 18.52 -29.47 4.26
CA GLN A 78 19.07 -30.34 5.30
C GLN A 78 18.96 -31.83 4.95
N GLN A 79 17.89 -32.25 4.24
CA GLN A 79 17.78 -33.62 3.76
C GLN A 79 18.82 -33.92 2.66
N GLN A 80 19.08 -32.97 1.76
CA GLN A 80 20.10 -33.15 0.72
C GLN A 80 21.52 -33.20 1.30
N LYS A 81 21.82 -32.39 2.32
CA LYS A 81 23.10 -32.47 3.06
C LYS A 81 23.29 -33.82 3.74
N LYS A 82 22.26 -34.36 4.40
CA LYS A 82 22.32 -35.70 5.03
C LYS A 82 22.51 -36.81 4.01
N LYS A 83 21.84 -36.74 2.85
CA LYS A 83 22.01 -37.70 1.75
C LYS A 83 23.40 -37.61 1.14
N GLY A 84 23.92 -36.40 0.87
CA GLY A 84 25.27 -36.19 0.34
C GLY A 84 26.37 -36.67 1.31
N ALA A 85 26.22 -36.39 2.61
CA ALA A 85 27.15 -36.89 3.64
C ALA A 85 27.10 -38.42 3.78
N ALA A 86 25.92 -39.03 3.67
CA ALA A 86 25.77 -40.49 3.70
C ALA A 86 26.33 -41.18 2.43
N THR A 87 26.23 -40.54 1.26
CA THR A 87 26.82 -41.03 0.00
C THR A 87 28.35 -40.92 0.02
N ASN A 88 28.90 -39.84 0.57
CA ASN A 88 30.35 -39.62 0.64
C ASN A 88 31.07 -40.53 1.66
N GLY A 89 30.35 -41.14 2.60
CA GLY A 89 30.91 -42.11 3.57
C GLY A 89 30.79 -43.58 3.14
N ARG A 90 30.30 -43.85 1.93
CA ARG A 90 30.14 -45.22 1.37
C ARG A 90 31.08 -45.48 0.18
N VAL A 91 31.97 -44.53 -0.14
CA VAL A 91 33.12 -44.70 -1.05
C VAL A 91 34.39 -44.88 -0.24
#